data_AF-A0A1H3TM25-F1
#
_entry.id   AF-A0A1H3TM25-F1
#
_cell.length_a   1.000
_cell.length_b   1.000
_cell.length_c   1.000
_cell.angle_alpha   90.00
_cell.angle_beta   90.00
_cell.angle_gamma   90.00
#
_symmetry.space_group_name_H-M   'P 1'
#
loop_
_entity.id
_entity.type
_entity.pdbx_description
1 polymer ?
#
loop_
_entity_poly.entity_id
_entity_poly.type
_entity_poly.pdbx_seq_one_letter_code
_entity_poly.pdbx_strand_id
1 'polypeptide(L)'
;MFDRFERDADEYLAAHGLRVAADLLPRVREILTREARHEASAYAGTGTVYGNTDLMRICAAQLWHAGVVEDVLLIDRARATSMDATGAIDGQMLLGAGVARTKEFLAALGTDEARRILDYVVWLEEDYDAERYAASLDSWYRTA
;
A
#
# COMPACT_ATOMS: atom_id res chain seq x y z
N MET A 1 0.27 2.19 -25.17
CA MET A 1 0.27 0.71 -25.27
C MET A 1 1.23 0.19 -24.21
N PHE A 2 0.83 0.22 -22.94
CA PHE A 2 1.63 -0.19 -21.76
C PHE A 2 0.81 -1.09 -20.82
N ASP A 3 -0.08 -1.91 -21.38
CA ASP A 3 -1.26 -2.37 -20.64
C ASP A 3 -1.23 -3.84 -20.19
N ARG A 4 -0.15 -4.58 -20.49
CA ARG A 4 -0.03 -5.99 -20.09
C ARG A 4 1.05 -6.21 -19.03
N PHE A 5 2.27 -5.74 -19.27
CA PHE A 5 3.40 -5.89 -18.34
C PHE A 5 3.20 -5.12 -17.01
N GLU A 6 2.48 -4.00 -17.02
CA GLU A 6 2.22 -3.24 -15.78
C GLU A 6 1.08 -3.77 -14.93
N ARG A 7 0.36 -4.80 -15.39
CA ARG A 7 -0.71 -5.45 -14.63
C ARG A 7 -0.31 -6.82 -14.11
N ASP A 8 0.77 -7.40 -14.62
CA ASP A 8 1.30 -8.66 -14.09
C ASP A 8 2.14 -8.35 -12.85
N ALA A 9 1.69 -8.85 -11.70
CA ALA A 9 2.30 -8.57 -10.40
C ALA A 9 3.71 -9.18 -10.29
N ASP A 10 3.90 -10.37 -10.85
CA ASP A 10 5.16 -11.12 -10.75
C ASP A 10 6.20 -10.52 -11.70
N GLU A 11 5.81 -10.17 -12.93
CA GLU A 11 6.70 -9.48 -13.87
C GLU A 11 7.10 -8.10 -13.34
N TYR A 12 6.17 -7.35 -12.75
CA TYR A 12 6.45 -6.05 -12.14
C TYR A 12 7.41 -6.18 -10.96
N LEU A 13 7.19 -7.15 -10.07
CA LEU A 13 8.07 -7.42 -8.95
C LEU A 13 9.47 -7.85 -9.42
N ALA A 14 9.57 -8.72 -10.41
CA ALA A 14 10.85 -9.18 -10.96
C ALA A 14 11.65 -8.02 -11.58
N ALA A 15 10.98 -7.07 -12.22
CA ALA A 15 11.61 -5.91 -12.84
C ALA A 15 12.10 -4.85 -11.84
N HIS A 16 11.38 -4.65 -10.73
CA HIS A 16 11.59 -3.50 -9.85
C HIS A 16 11.98 -3.84 -8.40
N GLY A 17 11.71 -5.07 -7.95
CA GLY A 17 11.91 -5.49 -6.57
C GLY A 17 11.03 -4.73 -5.57
N LEU A 18 11.21 -5.00 -4.28
CA LEU A 18 10.48 -4.32 -3.21
C LEU A 18 11.05 -2.95 -2.83
N ARG A 19 12.34 -2.72 -3.09
CA ARG A 19 13.03 -1.47 -2.77
C ARG A 19 13.32 -0.72 -4.06
N VAL A 20 12.42 0.19 -4.41
CA VAL A 20 12.51 0.98 -5.64
C VAL A 20 13.26 2.29 -5.42
N ALA A 21 13.84 2.80 -6.50
CA ALA A 21 14.46 4.12 -6.49
C ALA A 21 13.41 5.25 -6.36
N ALA A 22 13.82 6.38 -5.80
CA ALA A 22 12.93 7.49 -5.46
C ALA A 22 12.22 8.11 -6.68
N ASP A 23 12.85 8.07 -7.85
CA ASP A 23 12.32 8.52 -9.14
C ASP A 23 11.19 7.63 -9.67
N LEU A 24 11.11 6.38 -9.21
CA LEU A 24 10.02 5.45 -9.57
C LEU A 24 8.78 5.62 -8.67
N LEU A 25 8.90 6.23 -7.49
CA LEU A 25 7.78 6.36 -6.53
C LEU A 25 6.53 7.04 -7.13
N PRO A 26 6.63 8.08 -7.96
CA PRO A 26 5.45 8.63 -8.65
C PRO A 26 4.70 7.58 -9.48
N ARG A 27 5.42 6.67 -10.15
CA ARG A 27 4.83 5.59 -10.95
C ARG A 27 4.17 4.53 -10.06
N VAL A 28 4.81 4.16 -8.95
CA VAL A 28 4.23 3.24 -7.95
C VAL A 28 2.89 3.77 -7.43
N ARG A 29 2.83 5.06 -7.08
CA ARG A 29 1.59 5.72 -6.62
C ARG A 29 0.50 5.72 -7.69
N GLU A 30 0.87 5.96 -8.94
CA GLU A 30 -0.06 5.92 -10.08
C GLU A 30 -0.64 4.52 -10.28
N ILE A 31 0.19 3.48 -10.22
CA ILE A 31 -0.24 2.07 -10.34
C ILE A 31 -1.19 1.72 -9.20
N LEU A 32 -0.82 2.00 -7.94
CA LEU A 32 -1.66 1.73 -6.77
C LEU A 32 -3.01 2.46 -6.88
N THR A 33 -3.00 3.73 -7.30
CA THR A 33 -4.23 4.52 -7.51
C THR A 33 -5.11 3.90 -8.60
N ARG A 34 -4.51 3.49 -9.73
CA ARG A 34 -5.22 2.86 -10.86
C ARG A 34 -5.89 1.57 -10.44
N GLU A 35 -5.13 0.64 -9.85
CA GLU A 35 -5.66 -0.67 -9.44
C GLU A 35 -6.69 -0.53 -8.31
N ALA A 36 -6.46 0.36 -7.34
CA ALA A 36 -7.45 0.67 -6.30
C ALA A 36 -8.76 1.19 -6.89
N ARG A 37 -8.69 2.06 -7.92
CA ARG A 37 -9.89 2.56 -8.61
C ARG A 37 -10.62 1.44 -9.37
N HIS A 38 -9.89 0.56 -10.04
CA HIS A 38 -10.47 -0.61 -10.69
C HIS A 38 -11.19 -1.50 -9.68
N GLU A 39 -10.52 -1.79 -8.56
CA GLU A 39 -11.05 -2.61 -7.48
C GLU A 39 -12.31 -2.01 -6.87
N ALA A 40 -12.28 -0.73 -6.49
CA ALA A 40 -13.44 -0.05 -5.94
C ALA A 40 -14.63 -0.03 -6.92
N SER A 41 -14.36 0.17 -8.22
CA SER A 41 -15.42 0.21 -9.24
C SER A 41 -16.04 -1.18 -9.44
N ALA A 42 -15.21 -2.23 -9.47
CA ALA A 42 -15.67 -3.62 -9.59
C ALA A 42 -16.47 -4.05 -8.35
N TYR A 43 -15.97 -3.76 -7.15
CA TYR A 43 -16.64 -4.08 -5.89
C TYR A 43 -18.00 -3.37 -5.76
N ALA A 44 -18.10 -2.12 -6.24
CA ALA A 44 -19.36 -1.38 -6.30
C ALA A 44 -20.31 -1.83 -7.45
N GLY A 45 -19.90 -2.80 -8.29
CA GLY A 45 -20.69 -3.27 -9.43
C GLY A 45 -20.81 -2.26 -10.58
N THR A 46 -19.97 -1.22 -10.62
CA THR A 46 -19.97 -0.17 -11.64
C THR A 46 -18.86 -0.32 -12.68
N GLY A 47 -17.86 -1.17 -12.39
CA GLY A 47 -16.74 -1.47 -13.28
C GLY A 47 -16.76 -2.91 -13.79
N THR A 48 -16.12 -3.13 -14.95
CA THR A 48 -15.93 -4.46 -15.55
C THR A 48 -14.48 -4.95 -15.44
N VAL A 49 -13.58 -4.11 -14.93
CA VAL A 49 -12.16 -4.40 -14.74
C VAL A 49 -11.89 -4.44 -13.24
N TYR A 50 -11.48 -5.61 -12.75
CA TYR A 50 -11.03 -5.81 -11.37
C TYR A 50 -9.65 -5.21 -11.17
N GLY A 51 -9.37 -4.70 -9.96
CA GLY A 51 -8.02 -4.32 -9.60
C GLY A 51 -7.16 -5.55 -9.37
N ASN A 52 -5.87 -5.45 -9.68
CA ASN A 52 -4.92 -6.49 -9.30
C ASN A 52 -4.48 -6.25 -7.85
N THR A 53 -5.08 -6.97 -6.90
CA THR A 53 -4.78 -6.85 -5.46
C THR A 53 -3.36 -7.31 -5.10
N ASP A 54 -2.76 -8.23 -5.85
CA ASP A 54 -1.36 -8.61 -5.67
C ASP A 54 -0.41 -7.47 -6.05
N LEU A 55 -0.69 -6.79 -7.16
CA LEU A 55 0.06 -5.62 -7.58
C LEU A 55 -0.13 -4.45 -6.60
N MET A 56 -1.36 -4.24 -6.12
CA MET A 56 -1.64 -3.25 -5.08
C MET A 56 -0.81 -3.49 -3.82
N ARG A 57 -0.69 -4.76 -3.37
CA ARG A 57 0.14 -5.15 -2.24
C ARG A 57 1.63 -4.89 -2.49
N ILE A 58 2.14 -5.23 -3.67
CA ILE A 58 3.55 -4.95 -4.03
C ILE A 58 3.81 -3.44 -4.00
N CYS A 59 2.93 -2.63 -4.61
CA CYS A 59 3.08 -1.18 -4.59
C CYS A 59 3.01 -0.62 -3.16
N ALA A 60 2.09 -1.09 -2.32
CA ALA A 60 2.02 -0.70 -0.93
C ALA A 60 3.31 -1.06 -0.14
N ALA A 61 3.89 -2.24 -0.38
CA ALA A 61 5.17 -2.64 0.20
C ALA A 61 6.34 -1.75 -0.28
N GLN A 62 6.36 -1.38 -1.56
CA GLN A 62 7.35 -0.46 -2.13
C GLN A 62 7.26 0.93 -1.49
N LEU A 63 6.04 1.46 -1.29
CA LEU A 63 5.82 2.75 -0.62
C LEU A 63 6.15 2.67 0.87
N TRP A 64 5.87 1.54 1.53
CA TRP A 64 6.29 1.30 2.90
C TRP A 64 7.82 1.37 3.05
N HIS A 65 8.56 0.68 2.18
CA HIS A 65 10.03 0.75 2.16
C HIS A 65 10.57 2.15 1.87
N ALA A 66 9.86 2.95 1.06
CA ALA A 66 10.25 4.32 0.75
C ALA A 66 10.11 5.28 1.94
N GLY A 67 9.22 4.96 2.90
CA GLY A 67 9.08 5.68 4.16
C GLY A 67 8.58 7.13 4.03
N VAL A 68 7.86 7.44 2.95
CA VAL A 68 7.25 8.77 2.73
C VAL A 68 5.92 8.81 3.49
N VAL A 69 5.79 9.74 4.44
CA VAL A 69 4.66 9.73 5.39
C VAL A 69 3.33 10.02 4.70
N GLU A 70 3.33 10.81 3.63
CA GLU A 70 2.16 11.17 2.85
C GLU A 70 1.49 9.97 2.19
N ASP A 71 2.24 8.89 1.95
CA ASP A 71 1.73 7.68 1.31
C ASP A 71 0.76 6.89 2.20
N VAL A 72 0.73 7.16 3.51
CA VAL A 72 -0.22 6.52 4.44
C VAL A 72 -1.66 6.65 3.99
N LEU A 73 -2.04 7.80 3.43
CA LEU A 73 -3.41 8.05 2.96
C LEU A 73 -3.72 7.22 1.71
N LEU A 74 -2.77 7.12 0.79
CA LEU A 74 -2.96 6.34 -0.43
C LEU A 74 -3.06 4.84 -0.12
N ILE A 75 -2.17 4.35 0.74
CA ILE A 75 -2.15 2.93 1.15
C ILE A 75 -3.46 2.58 1.86
N ASP A 76 -3.93 3.40 2.81
CA ASP A 76 -5.19 3.13 3.51
C ASP A 76 -6.41 3.18 2.57
N ARG A 77 -6.49 4.17 1.66
CA ARG A 77 -7.55 4.23 0.65
C ARG A 77 -7.57 3.01 -0.25
N ALA A 78 -6.39 2.57 -0.71
CA ALA A 78 -6.25 1.39 -1.55
C ALA A 78 -6.66 0.11 -0.80
N ARG A 79 -6.30 0.00 0.48
CA ARG A 79 -6.70 -1.12 1.34
C ARG A 79 -8.22 -1.18 1.55
N ALA A 80 -8.87 -0.02 1.68
CA ALA A 80 -10.28 0.08 1.98
C ALA A 80 -11.22 -0.11 0.77
N THR A 81 -10.71 -0.43 -0.42
CA THR A 81 -11.54 -0.52 -1.65
C THR A 81 -12.42 -1.77 -1.72
N SER A 82 -11.99 -2.87 -1.11
CA SER A 82 -12.73 -4.14 -1.07
C SER A 82 -12.24 -5.03 0.07
N MET A 83 -12.96 -6.13 0.32
CA MET A 83 -12.52 -7.17 1.26
C MET A 83 -11.19 -7.82 0.82
N ASP A 84 -11.02 -8.06 -0.49
CA ASP A 84 -9.81 -8.67 -1.03
C ASP A 84 -8.61 -7.72 -0.90
N ALA A 85 -8.80 -6.42 -1.16
CA ALA A 85 -7.78 -5.41 -0.94
C ALA A 85 -7.42 -5.25 0.55
N THR A 86 -8.41 -5.36 1.44
CA THR A 86 -8.18 -5.34 2.89
C THR A 86 -7.36 -6.55 3.35
N GLY A 87 -7.55 -7.71 2.73
CA GLY A 87 -6.76 -8.92 3.00
C GLY A 87 -5.37 -8.89 2.35
N ALA A 88 -5.21 -8.21 1.22
CA ALA A 88 -3.94 -8.11 0.50
C ALA A 88 -2.99 -7.05 1.10
N ILE A 89 -3.52 -5.88 1.47
CA ILE A 89 -2.72 -4.78 2.03
C ILE A 89 -2.81 -4.84 3.56
N ASP A 90 -1.73 -5.28 4.18
CA ASP A 90 -1.58 -5.32 5.63
C ASP A 90 -1.58 -3.90 6.22
N GLY A 91 -2.25 -3.73 7.37
CA GLY A 91 -2.29 -2.47 8.10
C GLY A 91 -0.91 -1.95 8.51
N GLN A 92 0.07 -2.84 8.73
CA GLN A 92 1.45 -2.44 9.05
C GLN A 92 2.11 -1.65 7.90
N MET A 93 1.63 -1.76 6.65
CA MET A 93 2.12 -0.97 5.51
C MET A 93 1.84 0.54 5.65
N LEU A 94 0.95 0.94 6.55
CA LEU A 94 0.68 2.35 6.89
C LEU A 94 1.85 3.01 7.65
N LEU A 95 2.77 2.20 8.18
CA LEU A 95 3.80 2.63 9.13
C LEU A 95 5.19 2.74 8.50
N GLY A 96 5.27 2.91 7.18
CA GLY A 96 6.55 2.98 6.46
C GLY A 96 7.45 4.14 6.90
N ALA A 97 6.86 5.26 7.27
CA ALA A 97 7.59 6.41 7.82
C ALA A 97 7.95 6.26 9.32
N GLY A 98 7.55 5.15 9.94
CA GLY A 98 7.61 4.91 11.38
C GLY A 98 6.38 5.41 12.14
N VAL A 99 6.05 4.75 13.26
CA VAL A 99 4.84 5.00 14.06
C VAL A 99 4.71 6.46 14.49
N ALA A 100 5.75 7.02 15.13
CA ALA A 100 5.73 8.38 15.65
C ALA A 100 5.44 9.41 14.55
N ARG A 101 6.20 9.34 13.45
CA ARG A 101 6.06 10.27 12.32
C ARG A 101 4.69 10.13 11.63
N THR A 102 4.19 8.91 11.46
CA THR A 102 2.85 8.67 10.92
C THR A 102 1.77 9.27 11.81
N LYS A 103 1.84 9.07 13.13
CA LYS A 103 0.87 9.64 14.09
C LYS A 103 0.88 11.16 14.09
N GLU A 104 2.07 11.77 14.13
CA GLU A 104 2.25 13.23 14.07
C GLU A 104 1.64 13.83 12.80
N PHE A 105 1.92 13.21 11.65
CA PHE A 105 1.38 13.66 10.36
C PHE A 105 -0.16 13.58 10.31
N LEU A 106 -0.74 12.45 10.72
CA LEU A 106 -2.19 12.26 10.74
C LEU A 106 -2.89 13.21 11.71
N ALA A 107 -2.31 13.42 12.90
CA ALA A 107 -2.83 14.36 13.87
C ALA A 107 -2.80 15.82 13.34
N ALA A 108 -1.74 16.19 12.63
CA ALA A 108 -1.60 17.52 12.04
C ALA A 108 -2.59 17.79 10.89
N LEU A 109 -2.94 16.76 10.10
CA LEU A 109 -3.92 16.90 9.02
C LEU A 109 -5.33 17.23 9.55
N GLY A 110 -5.74 16.61 10.66
CA GLY A 110 -7.00 16.91 11.33
C GLY A 110 -8.27 16.64 10.52
N THR A 111 -8.20 15.87 9.43
CA THR A 111 -9.37 15.44 8.65
C THR A 111 -10.02 14.22 9.28
N ASP A 112 -11.30 13.96 8.97
CA ASP A 112 -11.99 12.76 9.48
C ASP A 112 -11.33 11.46 9.01
N GLU A 113 -10.86 11.45 7.75
CA GLU A 113 -10.05 10.36 7.22
C GLU A 113 -8.77 10.15 8.04
N ALA A 114 -8.02 11.22 8.31
CA ALA A 114 -6.78 11.11 9.08
C ALA A 114 -7.02 10.66 10.52
N ARG A 115 -8.13 11.09 11.16
CA ARG A 115 -8.52 10.62 12.50
C ARG A 115 -8.82 9.12 12.51
N ARG A 116 -9.59 8.62 11.54
CA ARG A 116 -9.87 7.18 11.42
C ARG A 116 -8.58 6.36 11.25
N ILE A 117 -7.67 6.83 10.39
CA ILE A 117 -6.38 6.16 10.18
C ILE A 117 -5.54 6.21 11.46
N LEU A 118 -5.53 7.34 12.17
CA LEU A 118 -4.82 7.51 13.43
C LEU A 118 -5.30 6.52 14.49
N ASP A 119 -6.62 6.36 14.66
CA ASP A 119 -7.19 5.39 15.59
C ASP A 119 -6.74 3.95 15.26
N TYR A 120 -6.71 3.61 13.96
CA TYR A 120 -6.23 2.31 13.50
C TYR A 120 -4.73 2.12 13.74
N VAL A 121 -3.91 3.14 13.49
CA VAL A 121 -2.47 3.12 13.76
C VAL A 121 -2.17 2.95 15.24
N VAL A 122 -2.92 3.61 16.13
CA VAL A 122 -2.78 3.46 17.59
C VAL A 122 -3.06 2.01 18.01
N TRP A 123 -4.04 1.36 17.40
CA TRP A 123 -4.31 -0.06 17.66
C TRP A 123 -3.20 -0.99 17.15
N LEU A 124 -2.58 -0.69 16.01
CA LEU A 124 -1.48 -1.49 15.44
C LEU A 124 -0.15 -1.34 16.18
N GLU A 125 0.08 -0.20 16.84
CA GLU A 125 1.36 0.16 17.47
C GLU A 125 1.83 -0.87 18.51
N GLU A 126 0.91 -1.53 19.22
CA GLU A 126 1.23 -2.47 20.29
C GLU A 126 2.12 -3.65 19.83
N ASP A 127 1.94 -4.10 18.58
CA ASP A 127 2.60 -5.27 18.02
C ASP A 127 3.57 -4.95 16.86
N TYR A 128 3.72 -3.66 16.50
CA TYR A 128 4.51 -3.26 15.34
C TYR A 128 6.02 -3.22 15.64
N ASP A 129 6.78 -3.97 14.84
CA ASP A 129 8.24 -3.92 14.79
C ASP A 129 8.69 -3.82 13.33
N ALA A 130 9.31 -2.70 12.97
CA ALA A 130 9.65 -2.40 11.58
C ALA A 130 10.71 -3.36 11.00
N GLU A 131 11.66 -3.83 11.81
CA GLU A 131 12.71 -4.75 11.34
C GLU A 131 12.13 -6.15 11.12
N ARG A 132 11.32 -6.63 12.06
CA ARG A 132 10.58 -7.88 11.93
C ARG A 132 9.63 -7.85 10.75
N TYR A 133 8.95 -6.72 10.52
CA TYR A 133 8.04 -6.56 9.41
C TYR A 133 8.76 -6.55 8.06
N ALA A 134 9.88 -5.81 7.95
CA ALA A 134 10.74 -5.85 6.76
C ALA A 134 11.21 -7.28 6.44
N ALA A 135 11.66 -8.02 7.46
CA ALA A 135 12.10 -9.41 7.29
C ALA A 135 10.96 -10.32 6.83
N SER A 136 9.73 -10.08 7.31
CA SER A 136 8.54 -10.81 6.92
C SER A 136 8.17 -10.55 5.45
N LEU A 137 8.20 -9.29 4.99
CA LEU A 137 8.00 -8.93 3.58
C LEU A 137 9.08 -9.55 2.69
N ASP A 138 10.35 -9.46 3.09
CA ASP A 138 11.46 -10.04 2.32
C ASP A 138 11.36 -11.57 2.23
N SER A 139 10.88 -12.24 3.29
CA SER A 139 10.63 -13.68 3.27
C SER A 139 9.46 -14.03 2.36
N TRP A 140 8.36 -13.29 2.45
CA TRP A 140 7.16 -13.53 1.63
C TRP A 140 7.50 -13.52 0.14
N TYR A 141 8.25 -12.50 -0.31
CA TYR A 141 8.56 -12.30 -1.73
C TYR A 141 9.85 -12.97 -2.22
N ARG A 142 10.66 -13.57 -1.34
CA ARG A 142 11.76 -14.47 -1.76
C ARG A 142 11.32 -15.90 -2.03
N THR A 143 10.17 -16.29 -1.49
CA THR A 143 9.66 -17.68 -1.59
C THR A 143 8.48 -17.81 -2.56
N ALA A 144 8.04 -16.70 -3.14
CA ALA A 144 6.99 -16.63 -4.16
C ALA A 144 7.58 -16.80 -5.56
#